data_AF-A0A525PQF7-F1
#
_entry.id   AF-A0A525PQF7-F1
#
_cell.length_a   1.000
_cell.length_b   1.000
_cell.length_c   1.000
_cell.angle_alpha   90.00
_cell.angle_beta   90.00
_cell.angle_gamma   90.00
#
_symmetry.space_group_name_H-M   'P 1'
#
loop_
_entity.id
_entity.type
_entity.pdbx_description
1 polymer ?
#
loop_
_entity_poly.entity_id
_entity_poly.type
_entity_poly.pdbx_seq_one_letter_code
_entity_poly.pdbx_strand_id
1 'polypeptide(L)'
;GARIALLNSSTRAEIEETVRNIHKVETAIEPRFQEHFVNASAIPNAVEPFPILNSIVTLPTAMFNMGGGDSAGGGRRRRRG
;
A
#
# COMPACT_ATOMS: atom_id res chain seq x y z
N GLY A 1 -14.66 16.58 -11.58
CA GLY A 1 -14.65 17.64 -10.56
C GLY A 1 -14.59 19.03 -11.18
N ALA A 2 -13.40 19.49 -11.58
CA ALA A 2 -13.16 20.90 -11.97
C ALA A 2 -14.14 21.47 -13.02
N ARG A 3 -14.40 20.76 -14.12
CA ARG A 3 -15.35 21.22 -15.15
C ARG A 3 -16.78 21.41 -14.62
N ILE A 4 -17.23 20.51 -13.73
CA ILE A 4 -18.57 20.60 -13.13
C ILE A 4 -18.63 21.81 -12.19
N ALA A 5 -17.60 22.03 -11.37
CA ALA A 5 -17.49 23.18 -10.48
C ALA A 5 -17.36 24.54 -11.22
N LEU A 6 -16.90 24.53 -12.48
CA LEU A 6 -16.85 25.72 -13.33
C LEU A 6 -18.23 26.08 -13.89
N LEU A 7 -19.01 25.08 -14.30
CA LEU A 7 -20.32 25.26 -14.94
C LEU A 7 -21.48 25.32 -13.95
N ASN A 8 -21.30 24.80 -12.73
CA ASN A 8 -22.27 24.83 -11.65
C ASN A 8 -21.62 25.31 -10.34
N SER A 9 -22.07 26.47 -9.85
CA SER A 9 -21.58 27.05 -8.61
C SER A 9 -22.05 26.29 -7.37
N SER A 10 -23.22 25.64 -7.37
CA SER A 10 -23.71 24.88 -6.21
C SER A 10 -22.80 23.71 -5.87
N THR A 11 -22.24 23.06 -6.89
CA THR A 11 -21.30 21.94 -6.72
C THR A 11 -20.00 22.35 -6.03
N ARG A 12 -19.65 23.64 -5.97
CA ARG A 12 -18.49 24.09 -5.18
C ARG A 12 -18.71 23.88 -3.69
N ALA A 13 -19.90 24.22 -3.19
CA ALA A 13 -20.26 24.03 -1.78
C ALA A 13 -20.26 22.54 -1.40
N GLU A 14 -20.76 21.67 -2.27
CA GLU A 14 -20.73 20.21 -2.08
C GLU A 14 -19.29 19.66 -2.01
N ILE A 15 -18.39 20.17 -2.87
CA ILE A 15 -16.97 19.80 -2.85
C ILE A 15 -16.32 20.28 -1.54
N GLU A 16 -16.60 21.51 -1.10
CA GLU A 16 -16.08 22.05 0.16
C GLU A 16 -16.53 21.23 1.37
N GLU A 17 -17.80 20.84 1.42
CA GLU A 17 -18.34 19.96 2.45
C GLU A 17 -17.64 18.59 2.43
N THR A 18 -17.47 18.00 1.25
CA THR A 18 -16.76 16.73 1.09
C THR A 18 -15.32 16.83 1.60
N VAL A 19 -14.61 17.90 1.27
CA VAL A 19 -13.22 18.12 1.71
C VAL A 19 -13.11 18.19 3.22
N ARG A 20 -14.07 18.83 3.92
CA ARG A 20 -14.10 18.88 5.39
C ARG A 20 -14.26 17.49 6.03
N ASN A 21 -14.90 16.57 5.32
CA ASN A 21 -15.12 15.20 5.79
C ASN A 21 -13.96 14.26 5.45
N ILE A 22 -12.94 14.70 4.70
CA ILE A 22 -11.79 13.85 4.38
C ILE A 22 -10.96 13.61 5.64
N HIS A 23 -10.84 12.34 6.02
CA HIS A 23 -9.85 11.92 7.00
C HIS A 23 -8.50 11.69 6.32
N LYS A 24 -7.54 12.54 6.64
CA LYS A 24 -6.17 12.41 6.13
C LYS A 24 -5.44 11.32 6.92
N VAL A 25 -5.05 10.24 6.24
CA VAL A 25 -4.16 9.22 6.79
C VAL A 25 -2.72 9.56 6.41
N GLU A 26 -1.83 9.62 7.39
CA GLU A 26 -0.41 9.88 7.18
C GLU A 26 0.38 8.57 7.20
N THR A 27 0.84 8.15 6.01
CA THR A 27 1.50 6.85 5.80
C THR A 27 2.80 6.68 6.61
N ALA A 28 3.42 7.78 7.03
CA ALA A 28 4.62 7.76 7.86
C ALA A 28 4.35 7.29 9.31
N ILE A 29 3.12 7.45 9.81
CA ILE A 29 2.73 7.10 11.18
C ILE A 29 1.67 6.00 11.26
N GLU A 30 1.06 5.63 10.14
CA GLU A 30 0.06 4.58 10.06
C GLU A 30 0.67 3.20 10.41
N PRO A 31 0.24 2.53 11.50
CA PRO A 31 0.93 1.35 12.05
C PRO A 31 1.11 0.20 11.07
N ARG A 32 0.15 -0.03 10.18
CA ARG A 32 0.16 -1.16 9.25
C ARG A 32 0.55 -0.79 7.82
N PHE A 33 0.85 0.49 7.55
CA PHE A 33 1.15 0.93 6.19
C PHE A 33 2.34 0.18 5.59
N GLN A 34 3.42 0.00 6.36
CA GLN A 34 4.61 -0.72 5.90
C GLN A 34 4.32 -2.19 5.57
N GLU A 35 3.56 -2.88 6.43
CA GLU A 35 3.13 -4.26 6.20
C GLU A 35 2.35 -4.37 4.87
N HIS A 36 1.33 -3.51 4.68
CA HIS A 36 0.55 -3.48 3.45
C HIS A 36 1.38 -3.14 2.22
N PHE A 37 2.30 -2.18 2.33
CA PHE A 37 3.18 -1.77 1.23
C PHE A 37 4.13 -2.90 0.81
N VAL A 38 4.75 -3.59 1.77
CA VAL A 38 5.64 -4.73 1.50
C VAL A 38 4.86 -5.87 0.84
N ASN A 39 3.67 -6.21 1.36
CA ASN A 39 2.85 -7.28 0.79
C ASN A 39 2.40 -6.98 -0.65
N ALA A 40 2.02 -5.72 -0.92
CA ALA A 40 1.61 -5.26 -2.25
C ALA A 40 2.76 -5.14 -3.25
N SER A 41 4.03 -5.21 -2.81
CA SER A 41 5.19 -5.14 -3.70
C SER A 41 5.50 -6.46 -4.43
N ALA A 42 5.01 -7.58 -3.93
CA ALA A 42 5.12 -8.88 -4.59
C ALA A 42 4.11 -8.97 -5.75
N ILE A 43 4.42 -9.79 -6.77
CA ILE A 43 3.52 -9.99 -7.92
C ILE A 43 2.77 -11.32 -7.71
N PRO A 44 1.44 -11.33 -7.61
CA PRO A 44 0.52 -10.18 -7.60
C PRO A 44 0.35 -9.50 -6.23
N ASN A 45 0.59 -10.24 -5.14
CA ASN A 45 0.70 -9.80 -3.74
C ASN A 45 1.28 -10.97 -2.92
N ALA A 46 1.89 -10.69 -1.77
CA ALA A 46 2.49 -11.72 -0.92
C ALA A 46 1.48 -12.50 -0.06
N VAL A 47 0.32 -11.89 0.24
CA VAL A 47 -0.67 -12.40 1.21
C VAL A 47 -2.07 -12.48 0.60
N GLU A 48 -2.50 -11.44 -0.10
CA GLU A 48 -3.87 -11.37 -0.63
C GLU A 48 -4.04 -12.23 -1.89
N PRO A 49 -5.10 -13.06 -1.97
CA PRO A 49 -5.36 -13.88 -3.14
C PRO A 49 -5.93 -13.06 -4.31
N PHE A 50 -5.61 -13.49 -5.54
CA PHE A 50 -6.11 -12.87 -6.78
C PHE A 50 -7.01 -13.86 -7.55
N PRO A 51 -8.23 -14.16 -7.06
CA PRO A 51 -9.07 -15.24 -7.59
C PRO A 51 -9.49 -15.01 -9.06
N ILE A 52 -9.77 -13.75 -9.44
CA ILE A 52 -10.13 -13.41 -10.83
C ILE A 52 -8.92 -13.55 -11.77
N LEU A 53 -7.71 -13.23 -11.31
CA LEU A 53 -6.50 -13.40 -12.13
C LEU A 53 -6.18 -14.89 -12.32
N ASN A 54 -6.30 -15.67 -11.24
CA ASN A 54 -6.05 -17.11 -11.23
C ASN A 54 -7.02 -17.91 -12.10
N SER A 55 -8.21 -17.36 -12.43
CA SER A 55 -9.14 -18.03 -13.36
C SER A 55 -8.74 -17.88 -14.83
N ILE A 56 -7.86 -16.93 -15.15
CA ILE A 56 -7.47 -16.59 -16.52
C ILE A 56 -6.04 -17.09 -16.81
N VAL A 57 -5.16 -17.03 -15.80
CA VAL A 57 -3.74 -17.38 -15.94
C VAL A 57 -3.28 -18.23 -14.75
N THR A 58 -2.50 -19.27 -15.02
CA THR A 58 -1.76 -20.01 -13.99
C THR A 58 -0.51 -19.22 -13.58
N LEU A 59 -0.50 -18.72 -12.35
CA LEU A 59 0.63 -17.92 -11.85
C LEU A 59 1.77 -18.83 -11.34
N PRO A 60 3.05 -18.47 -11.59
CA PRO A 60 4.19 -19.16 -10.99
C PRO A 60 4.20 -19.03 -9.47
N THR A 61 4.57 -20.09 -8.75
CA THR A 61 4.64 -20.12 -7.28
C THR A 61 5.90 -19.41 -6.72
N ALA A 62 6.42 -18.40 -7.41
CA ALA A 62 7.66 -17.75 -7.05
C ALA A 62 7.46 -16.73 -5.92
N MET A 63 7.69 -17.17 -4.68
CA MET A 63 7.72 -16.29 -3.50
C MET A 63 9.07 -15.55 -3.44
N PHE A 64 9.20 -14.44 -4.16
CA PHE A 64 10.27 -13.47 -3.89
C PHE A 64 9.79 -12.51 -2.80
N ASN A 65 10.58 -12.36 -1.72
CA ASN A 65 10.33 -11.54 -0.52
C ASN A 65 9.73 -12.22 0.72
N MET A 66 10.02 -13.49 1.00
CA MET A 66 10.12 -13.90 2.40
C MET A 66 11.41 -13.30 2.97
N GLY A 67 11.30 -12.13 3.60
CA GLY A 67 12.38 -11.48 4.32
C GLY A 67 13.06 -12.50 5.24
N GLY A 68 14.37 -12.68 5.06
CA GLY A 68 15.18 -13.59 5.84
C GLY A 68 15.09 -13.28 7.33
N GLY A 69 14.31 -14.08 8.04
CA GLY A 69 14.15 -14.10 9.47
C GLY A 69 14.00 -15.54 9.94
N ASP A 70 15.01 -16.37 9.70
CA ASP A 70 15.67 -17.16 10.75
C ASP A 70 16.66 -18.17 10.16
N SER A 71 17.95 -17.87 10.30
CA SER A 71 19.00 -18.86 10.60
C SER A 71 20.30 -18.13 10.91
N ALA A 72 20.63 -18.09 12.21
CA ALA A 72 21.96 -18.21 12.77
C ALA A 72 23.17 -17.64 11.98
N GLY A 73 23.78 -16.57 12.53
CA GLY A 73 25.21 -16.28 12.34
C GLY A 73 25.55 -15.14 11.36
N GLY A 74 25.83 -13.94 11.88
CA GLY A 74 26.34 -12.84 11.06
C GLY A 74 26.59 -11.56 11.85
N GLY A 75 27.62 -11.56 12.69
CA GLY A 75 27.93 -10.47 13.61
C GLY A 75 28.19 -9.12 12.94
N ARG A 76 27.40 -8.10 13.31
CA ARG A 76 27.73 -6.69 13.04
C ARG A 76 28.51 -6.12 14.22
N ARG A 77 29.84 -6.29 14.18
CA ARG A 77 30.80 -5.71 15.12
C ARG A 77 30.58 -4.19 15.25
N ARG A 78 30.19 -3.75 16.45
CA ARG A 78 30.42 -2.38 16.92
C ARG A 78 31.93 -2.11 16.93
N ARG A 79 32.41 -1.11 16.20
CA ARG A 79 33.73 -0.52 16.43
C ARG A 79 33.53 0.85 17.06
N ARG A 80 33.72 0.91 18.37
CA ARG A 80 34.10 2.15 19.07
C ARG A 80 35.56 2.41 18.72
N GLY A 81 35.83 3.62 18.26
CA GLY A 81 37.12 4.25 18.09
C GLY A 81 36.86 5.73 18.21
#